data_AF-A0A833YWN6-F1
#
_entry.id   AF-A0A833YWN6-F1
#
_cell.length_a   1.000
_cell.length_b   1.000
_cell.length_c   1.000
_cell.angle_alpha   90.00
_cell.angle_beta   90.00
_cell.angle_gamma   90.00
#
_symmetry.space_group_name_H-M   'P 1'
#
loop_
_entity.id
_entity.type
_entity.pdbx_description
1 polymer ?
#
loop_
_entity_poly.entity_id
_entity_poly.type
_entity_poly.pdbx_seq_one_letter_code
_entity_poly.pdbx_strand_id
1 'polypeptide(L)'
;MDDLGENTTVLSSLRSLNSFISQRAEGGPGVPASAPGSLQLQYQQSMQLEERAEQIRSKSHIIQVEREKMQLQLSHKRARVELERAASTSARSYEREVDRNQELLTRIRQLQEREAEAEEKAQEQLERSRLCQQSLEAASQKLREKEDSLAEAGTTINELKGRISELQWSVMNQEVQVKGLESEKQELQEQLDLQRRKWQEANEKIQELQASQEARTEQEQRIKDLEQKLLLQEQDAAIVKNMKSELVRLPKVERELKQLREENACLREVREANGLLREEVEGLQRRLSRQEKMQESLVDLELEQERLLAKLRSWERLDQTTGLNIRTPEDLSRFVVELQQRELALKDRNSSIASSARELDKVRQQLQEELCQVSAQLLEERKKRETHEALARRLQKRVLLLTKERDGMRAILGSYDSELAPAEHSPQLTRRMREAEDLVQKVHAHSSEMEAQLAQALEELGSQKQRADTLEMELKVLRSQAGPAEQSVLLSREEASELRVTTTRARPRCCT
;
A
#
# COMPACT_ATOMS: atom_id res chain seq x y z
N MET A 1 -26.15 94.15 36.87
CA MET A 1 -25.91 94.77 35.57
C MET A 1 -27.16 95.54 35.24
N ASP A 2 -27.07 96.85 35.49
CA ASP A 2 -27.73 97.98 34.81
C ASP A 2 -29.27 98.09 34.95
N ASP A 3 -29.90 99.22 35.23
CA ASP A 3 -29.43 100.59 35.47
C ASP A 3 -30.60 101.41 36.06
N LEU A 4 -30.24 102.37 36.93
CA LEU A 4 -30.72 103.75 37.07
C LEU A 4 -32.21 104.12 36.85
N GLY A 5 -32.78 104.85 37.82
CA GLY A 5 -34.11 105.47 37.66
C GLY A 5 -34.64 106.31 38.82
N GLU A 6 -33.83 107.23 39.32
CA GLU A 6 -34.24 108.58 39.75
C GLU A 6 -35.06 108.79 41.05
N ASN A 7 -34.33 109.35 42.02
CA ASN A 7 -34.82 110.22 43.08
C ASN A 7 -35.73 111.33 42.55
N THR A 8 -36.86 111.60 43.19
CA THR A 8 -37.42 112.97 43.36
C THR A 8 -38.59 112.95 44.36
N THR A 9 -38.86 114.09 44.98
CA THR A 9 -39.97 114.40 45.93
C THR A 9 -39.76 114.09 47.41
N VAL A 10 -38.52 114.15 47.88
CA VAL A 10 -38.22 114.88 49.12
C VAL A 10 -37.90 116.31 48.67
N LEU A 11 -38.59 117.34 49.20
CA LEU A 11 -38.50 118.79 48.89
C LEU A 11 -39.55 119.41 47.94
N SER A 12 -40.82 119.43 48.38
CA SER A 12 -41.80 120.49 48.09
C SER A 12 -42.92 120.36 49.13
N SER A 13 -43.24 121.24 50.06
CA SER A 13 -42.94 122.66 50.21
C SER A 13 -43.12 123.08 51.68
N LEU A 14 -42.01 123.16 52.41
CA LEU A 14 -41.83 124.11 53.51
C LEU A 14 -41.71 125.52 52.89
N ARG A 15 -42.84 126.10 52.47
CA ARG A 15 -42.93 127.50 52.00
C ARG A 15 -44.40 127.96 51.97
N SER A 16 -44.89 128.49 53.10
CA SER A 16 -45.96 129.52 53.19
C SER A 16 -46.43 129.82 54.63
N LEU A 17 -45.68 129.38 55.65
CA LEU A 17 -45.77 129.92 57.02
C LEU A 17 -44.91 131.20 57.13
N ASN A 18 -45.22 132.28 56.40
CA ASN A 18 -44.63 133.61 56.67
C ASN A 18 -45.32 134.82 56.02
N SER A 19 -46.65 134.87 55.93
CA SER A 19 -47.32 136.10 55.45
C SER A 19 -48.82 136.19 55.78
N PHE A 20 -49.26 136.08 57.05
CA PHE A 20 -50.58 136.62 57.45
C PHE A 20 -50.72 136.85 58.97
N ILE A 21 -49.63 137.31 59.62
CA ILE A 21 -49.74 138.10 60.85
C ILE A 21 -49.44 139.54 60.45
N SER A 22 -50.41 140.45 60.68
CA SER A 22 -50.32 141.93 60.73
C SER A 22 -51.13 142.70 59.68
N GLN A 23 -52.41 142.92 60.00
CA GLN A 23 -53.23 144.12 59.75
C GLN A 23 -54.52 143.88 60.57
N ARG A 24 -54.61 144.27 61.84
CA ARG A 24 -54.89 145.60 62.42
C ARG A 24 -56.17 146.26 61.90
N ALA A 25 -57.17 146.36 62.77
CA ALA A 25 -57.98 147.55 63.11
C ALA A 25 -59.19 147.06 63.94
N GLU A 26 -59.24 147.30 65.26
CA GLU A 26 -59.71 148.54 65.91
C GLU A 26 -61.15 148.95 65.52
N GLY A 27 -62.02 149.01 66.53
CA GLY A 27 -63.36 149.58 66.44
C GLY A 27 -64.32 149.01 67.49
N GLY A 28 -64.23 149.49 68.74
CA GLY A 28 -65.28 149.29 69.75
C GLY A 28 -66.50 150.20 69.50
N PRO A 29 -67.17 150.71 70.55
CA PRO A 29 -67.82 150.03 71.67
C PRO A 29 -69.32 150.47 71.76
N GLY A 30 -70.11 149.87 72.65
CA GLY A 30 -71.49 150.30 72.87
C GLY A 30 -72.14 149.75 74.12
N VAL A 31 -71.69 150.23 75.28
CA VAL A 31 -72.49 150.21 76.53
C VAL A 31 -73.48 151.37 76.46
N PRO A 32 -74.72 151.20 76.96
CA PRO A 32 -75.26 152.25 77.81
C PRO A 32 -75.76 151.69 79.15
N ALA A 33 -75.41 152.44 80.19
CA ALA A 33 -75.95 152.32 81.53
C ALA A 33 -77.41 152.78 81.56
N SER A 34 -78.28 152.11 82.33
CA SER A 34 -79.20 152.75 83.29
C SER A 34 -80.12 151.72 83.95
N ALA A 35 -80.24 151.85 85.28
CA ALA A 35 -81.30 151.37 86.17
C ALA A 35 -81.40 149.85 86.51
N PRO A 36 -81.80 149.52 87.75
CA PRO A 36 -81.50 148.22 88.37
C PRO A 36 -82.56 147.16 88.10
N GLY A 37 -82.13 146.00 87.61
CA GLY A 37 -82.88 144.73 87.64
C GLY A 37 -82.84 143.93 86.32
N SER A 38 -81.99 142.89 86.25
CA SER A 38 -82.13 141.66 85.42
C SER A 38 -80.78 141.13 84.88
N LEU A 39 -80.06 140.30 85.65
CA LEU A 39 -78.78 139.64 85.28
C LEU A 39 -79.00 138.18 84.80
N GLN A 40 -80.20 137.65 84.97
CA GLN A 40 -80.54 136.25 84.70
C GLN A 40 -80.80 135.96 83.21
N LEU A 41 -81.33 136.94 82.47
CA LEU A 41 -81.68 136.76 81.05
C LEU A 41 -80.44 136.66 80.14
N GLN A 42 -79.37 137.39 80.48
CA GLN A 42 -78.16 137.47 79.67
C GLN A 42 -77.29 136.20 79.77
N TYR A 43 -77.25 135.58 80.96
CA TYR A 43 -76.56 134.29 81.16
C TYR A 43 -77.23 133.16 80.37
N GLN A 44 -78.57 133.17 80.32
CA GLN A 44 -79.35 132.21 79.55
C GLN A 44 -79.09 132.31 78.05
N GLN A 45 -78.95 133.54 77.52
CA GLN A 45 -78.58 133.75 76.11
C GLN A 45 -77.14 133.31 75.80
N SER A 46 -76.19 133.53 76.70
CA SER A 46 -74.80 133.09 76.53
C SER A 46 -74.70 131.55 76.50
N MET A 47 -75.36 130.87 77.44
CA MET A 47 -75.44 129.39 77.47
C MET A 47 -76.02 128.83 76.18
N GLN A 48 -77.10 129.42 75.65
CA GLN A 48 -77.70 128.99 74.38
C GLN A 48 -76.77 129.16 73.18
N LEU A 49 -75.93 130.20 73.16
CA LEU A 49 -74.94 130.39 72.09
C LEU A 49 -73.79 129.39 72.19
N GLU A 50 -73.36 129.06 73.40
CA GLU A 50 -72.29 128.09 73.65
C GLU A 50 -72.75 126.65 73.35
N GLU A 51 -73.96 126.27 73.74
CA GLU A 51 -74.60 125.01 73.34
C GLU A 51 -74.74 124.91 71.81
N ARG A 52 -75.09 126.00 71.13
CA ARG A 52 -75.13 126.04 69.66
C ARG A 52 -73.73 125.89 69.05
N ALA A 53 -72.70 126.52 69.63
CA ALA A 53 -71.32 126.38 69.19
C ALA A 53 -70.79 124.95 69.41
N GLU A 54 -71.12 124.32 70.52
CA GLU A 54 -70.82 122.89 70.79
C GLU A 54 -71.60 121.95 69.87
N GLN A 55 -72.85 122.25 69.55
CA GLN A 55 -73.61 121.53 68.54
C GLN A 55 -72.97 121.67 67.15
N ILE A 56 -72.47 122.84 66.78
CA ILE A 56 -71.77 123.03 65.51
C ILE A 56 -70.42 122.31 65.52
N ARG A 57 -69.66 122.37 66.62
CA ARG A 57 -68.38 121.66 66.78
C ARG A 57 -68.55 120.15 66.74
N SER A 58 -69.53 119.60 67.44
CA SER A 58 -69.85 118.16 67.43
C SER A 58 -70.34 117.71 66.04
N LYS A 59 -71.23 118.47 65.39
CA LYS A 59 -71.64 118.20 64.00
C LYS A 59 -70.46 118.26 63.03
N SER A 60 -69.57 119.24 63.20
CA SER A 60 -68.35 119.36 62.36
C SER A 60 -67.38 118.20 62.61
N HIS A 61 -67.21 117.78 63.86
CA HIS A 61 -66.39 116.63 64.23
C HIS A 61 -66.97 115.32 63.66
N ILE A 62 -68.29 115.13 63.73
CA ILE A 62 -68.99 113.99 63.11
C ILE A 62 -68.75 113.98 61.59
N ILE A 63 -68.94 115.11 60.91
CA ILE A 63 -68.70 115.22 59.45
C ILE A 63 -67.23 114.92 59.12
N GLN A 64 -66.28 115.35 59.95
CA GLN A 64 -64.86 115.06 59.75
C GLN A 64 -64.56 113.56 59.90
N VAL A 65 -65.04 112.93 60.97
CA VAL A 65 -64.87 111.49 61.21
C VAL A 65 -65.58 110.67 60.13
N GLU A 66 -66.73 111.11 59.64
CA GLU A 66 -67.44 110.48 58.51
C GLU A 66 -66.64 110.57 57.21
N ARG A 67 -66.00 111.71 56.93
CA ARG A 67 -65.08 111.88 55.79
C ARG A 67 -63.86 110.96 55.91
N GLU A 68 -63.23 110.89 57.09
CA GLU A 68 -62.10 110.02 57.36
C GLU A 68 -62.49 108.53 57.25
N LYS A 69 -63.64 108.15 57.82
CA LYS A 69 -64.21 106.80 57.68
C LYS A 69 -64.45 106.47 56.21
N MET A 70 -65.04 107.37 55.44
CA MET A 70 -65.26 107.16 54.00
C MET A 70 -63.93 107.05 53.24
N GLN A 71 -62.93 107.88 53.57
CA GLN A 71 -61.58 107.81 52.97
C GLN A 71 -60.88 106.49 53.31
N LEU A 72 -60.92 106.05 54.57
CA LEU A 72 -60.34 104.77 55.01
C LEU A 72 -61.08 103.57 54.39
N GLN A 73 -62.40 103.64 54.26
CA GLN A 73 -63.16 102.59 53.58
C GLN A 73 -62.81 102.52 52.09
N LEU A 74 -62.64 103.66 51.43
CA LEU A 74 -62.18 103.71 50.04
C LEU A 74 -60.74 103.23 49.89
N SER A 75 -59.83 103.59 50.80
CA SER A 75 -58.44 103.12 50.78
C SER A 75 -58.34 101.62 51.07
N HIS A 76 -59.09 101.08 52.03
CA HIS A 76 -59.16 99.64 52.29
C HIS A 76 -59.73 98.88 51.08
N LYS A 77 -60.79 99.40 50.43
CA LYS A 77 -61.32 98.82 49.19
C LYS A 77 -60.26 98.82 48.08
N ARG A 78 -59.49 99.90 47.93
CA ARG A 78 -58.39 99.98 46.95
C ARG A 78 -57.29 98.96 47.26
N ALA A 79 -56.80 98.91 48.50
CA ALA A 79 -55.77 97.96 48.93
C ALA A 79 -56.21 96.51 48.73
N ARG A 80 -57.48 96.19 49.02
CA ARG A 80 -58.03 94.85 48.78
C ARG A 80 -58.05 94.51 47.29
N VAL A 81 -58.53 95.42 46.44
CA VAL A 81 -58.53 95.22 44.99
C VAL A 81 -57.10 95.09 44.45
N GLU A 82 -56.15 95.86 44.97
CA GLU A 82 -54.73 95.77 44.60
C GLU A 82 -54.10 94.43 45.03
N LEU A 83 -54.39 93.94 46.23
CA LEU A 83 -53.95 92.62 46.69
C LEU A 83 -54.60 91.49 45.88
N GLU A 84 -55.90 91.56 45.60
CA GLU A 84 -56.60 90.58 44.75
C GLU A 84 -56.04 90.59 43.33
N ARG A 85 -55.72 91.77 42.78
CA ARG A 85 -55.03 91.90 41.49
C ARG A 85 -53.63 91.30 41.53
N ALA A 86 -52.83 91.61 42.55
CA ALA A 86 -51.47 91.09 42.71
C ALA A 86 -51.45 89.56 42.89
N ALA A 87 -52.38 89.02 43.68
CA ALA A 87 -52.57 87.58 43.85
C ALA A 87 -53.02 86.93 42.52
N SER A 88 -53.94 87.57 41.79
CA SER A 88 -54.39 87.08 40.48
C SER A 88 -53.25 87.10 39.45
N THR A 89 -52.42 88.15 39.43
CA THR A 89 -51.24 88.21 38.55
C THR A 89 -50.20 87.15 38.92
N SER A 90 -50.00 86.92 40.22
CA SER A 90 -49.08 85.91 40.75
C SER A 90 -49.55 84.49 40.42
N ALA A 91 -50.83 84.19 40.62
CA ALA A 91 -51.44 82.91 40.23
C ALA A 91 -51.26 82.64 38.73
N ARG A 92 -51.56 83.63 37.88
CA ARG A 92 -51.34 83.53 36.43
C ARG A 92 -49.86 83.36 36.06
N SER A 93 -48.92 83.94 36.82
CA SER A 93 -47.49 83.67 36.58
C SER A 93 -47.11 82.25 36.96
N TYR A 94 -47.61 81.71 38.08
CA TYR A 94 -47.36 80.33 38.47
C TYR A 94 -47.95 79.32 37.50
N GLU A 95 -49.16 79.55 36.98
CA GLU A 95 -49.76 78.71 35.93
C GLU A 95 -48.85 78.63 34.71
N ARG A 96 -48.35 79.78 34.21
CA ARG A 96 -47.41 79.80 33.09
C ARG A 96 -46.10 79.07 33.40
N GLU A 97 -45.57 79.19 34.61
CA GLU A 97 -44.38 78.43 35.01
C GLU A 97 -44.66 76.92 35.10
N VAL A 98 -45.85 76.51 35.53
CA VAL A 98 -46.27 75.11 35.49
C VAL A 98 -46.35 74.61 34.06
N ASP A 99 -46.96 75.38 33.15
CA ASP A 99 -47.04 75.04 31.73
C ASP A 99 -45.64 74.92 31.10
N ARG A 100 -44.75 75.89 31.36
CA ARG A 100 -43.33 75.84 30.95
C ARG A 100 -42.61 74.62 31.51
N ASN A 101 -42.81 74.31 32.78
CA ASN A 101 -42.20 73.14 33.40
C ASN A 101 -42.74 71.83 32.81
N GLN A 102 -44.03 71.77 32.49
CA GLN A 102 -44.63 70.63 31.79
C GLN A 102 -44.03 70.47 30.38
N GLU A 103 -43.89 71.56 29.62
CA GLU A 103 -43.22 71.56 28.31
C GLU A 103 -41.77 71.06 28.43
N LEU A 104 -40.99 71.57 29.40
CA LEU A 104 -39.63 71.11 29.65
C LEU A 104 -39.57 69.62 30.04
N LEU A 105 -40.49 69.14 30.87
CA LEU A 105 -40.57 67.72 31.23
C LEU A 105 -40.91 66.85 30.02
N THR A 106 -41.84 67.27 29.16
CA THR A 106 -42.13 66.55 27.92
C THR A 106 -40.92 66.53 27.00
N ARG A 107 -40.16 67.64 26.94
CA ARG A 107 -38.94 67.72 26.14
C ARG A 107 -37.83 66.82 26.67
N ILE A 108 -37.64 66.77 27.99
CA ILE A 108 -36.68 65.87 28.63
C ILE A 108 -37.04 64.42 28.34
N ARG A 109 -38.32 64.03 28.45
CA ARG A 109 -38.78 62.67 28.12
C ARG A 109 -38.50 62.31 26.66
N GLN A 110 -38.81 63.21 25.72
CA GLN A 110 -38.48 62.99 24.30
C GLN A 110 -36.98 62.84 24.05
N LEU A 111 -36.13 63.56 24.79
CA LEU A 111 -34.68 63.42 24.68
C LEU A 111 -34.20 62.09 25.27
N GLN A 112 -34.76 61.66 26.41
CA GLN A 112 -34.45 60.36 27.01
C GLN A 112 -34.89 59.19 26.12
N GLU A 113 -36.06 59.27 25.49
CA GLU A 113 -36.52 58.28 24.51
C GLU A 113 -35.58 58.21 23.30
N ARG A 114 -35.15 59.36 22.77
CA ARG A 114 -34.18 59.41 21.66
C ARG A 114 -32.80 58.88 22.04
N GLU A 115 -32.34 59.14 23.27
CA GLU A 115 -31.09 58.62 23.80
C GLU A 115 -31.16 57.09 23.94
N ALA A 116 -32.24 56.56 24.54
CA ALA A 116 -32.48 55.12 24.64
C ALA A 116 -32.55 54.45 23.24
N GLU A 117 -33.27 55.03 22.29
CA GLU A 117 -33.30 54.53 20.91
C GLU A 117 -31.91 54.55 20.24
N ALA A 118 -31.08 55.56 20.53
CA ALA A 118 -29.72 55.65 20.00
C ALA A 118 -28.79 54.61 20.66
N GLU A 119 -28.95 54.37 21.96
CA GLU A 119 -28.25 53.32 22.71
C GLU A 119 -28.63 51.92 22.20
N GLU A 120 -29.92 51.63 22.02
CA GLU A 120 -30.39 50.38 21.43
C GLU A 120 -29.80 50.17 20.03
N LYS A 121 -29.86 51.21 19.17
CA LYS A 121 -29.22 51.15 17.84
C LYS A 121 -27.72 50.92 17.92
N ALA A 122 -27.01 51.53 18.88
CA ALA A 122 -25.58 51.31 19.07
C ALA A 122 -25.28 49.88 19.55
N GLN A 123 -26.09 49.33 20.46
CA GLN A 123 -25.99 47.95 20.94
C GLN A 123 -26.23 46.95 19.80
N GLU A 124 -27.28 47.15 19.00
CA GLU A 124 -27.53 46.33 17.80
C GLU A 124 -26.34 46.34 16.83
N GLN A 125 -25.71 47.50 16.61
CA GLN A 125 -24.53 47.59 15.74
C GLN A 125 -23.31 46.87 16.33
N LEU A 126 -23.11 46.95 17.65
CA LEU A 126 -22.05 46.20 18.32
C LEU A 126 -22.28 44.69 18.23
N GLU A 127 -23.52 44.23 18.40
CA GLU A 127 -23.87 42.81 18.24
C GLU A 127 -23.70 42.34 16.79
N ARG A 128 -24.14 43.12 15.81
CA ARG A 128 -23.89 42.84 14.38
C ARG A 128 -22.39 42.77 14.08
N SER A 129 -21.60 43.71 14.61
CA SER A 129 -20.14 43.71 14.45
C SER A 129 -19.50 42.48 15.12
N ARG A 130 -19.95 42.09 16.32
CA ARG A 130 -19.47 40.89 17.02
C ARG A 130 -19.77 39.62 16.24
N LEU A 131 -21.00 39.47 15.73
CA LEU A 131 -21.39 38.33 14.91
C LEU A 131 -20.59 38.29 13.60
N CYS A 132 -20.38 39.44 12.96
CA CYS A 132 -19.53 39.54 11.77
C CYS A 132 -18.08 39.12 12.09
N GLN A 133 -17.50 39.58 13.20
CA GLN A 133 -16.16 39.19 13.65
C GLN A 133 -16.07 37.67 13.89
N GLN A 134 -17.02 37.09 14.63
CA GLN A 134 -17.07 35.65 14.86
C GLN A 134 -17.18 34.86 13.56
N SER A 135 -17.97 35.33 12.60
CA SER A 135 -18.08 34.69 11.28
C SER A 135 -16.77 34.76 10.48
N LEU A 136 -16.05 35.89 10.57
CA LEU A 136 -14.75 36.11 9.95
C LEU A 136 -13.66 35.24 10.58
N GLU A 137 -13.66 35.11 11.90
CA GLU A 137 -12.76 34.23 12.65
C GLU A 137 -12.99 32.77 12.29
N ALA A 138 -14.26 32.32 12.25
CA ALA A 138 -14.61 30.97 11.85
C ALA A 138 -14.23 30.68 10.39
N ALA A 139 -14.41 31.65 9.47
CA ALA A 139 -13.95 31.52 8.09
C ALA A 139 -12.43 31.46 7.99
N SER A 140 -11.72 32.26 8.79
CA SER A 140 -10.25 32.26 8.84
C SER A 140 -9.69 30.95 9.41
N GLN A 141 -10.34 30.38 10.43
CA GLN A 141 -9.97 29.06 10.95
C GLN A 141 -10.15 27.96 9.90
N LYS A 142 -11.29 27.93 9.21
CA LYS A 142 -11.52 26.99 8.09
C LYS A 142 -10.49 27.15 6.97
N LEU A 143 -10.06 28.38 6.69
CA LEU A 143 -9.05 28.64 5.67
C LEU A 143 -7.68 28.08 6.11
N ARG A 144 -7.30 28.25 7.37
CA ARG A 144 -6.07 27.64 7.92
C ARG A 144 -6.11 26.11 7.86
N GLU A 145 -7.21 25.48 8.25
CA GLU A 145 -7.38 24.01 8.13
C GLU A 145 -7.24 23.53 6.67
N LYS A 146 -7.73 24.32 5.71
CA LYS A 146 -7.56 24.05 4.28
C LYS A 146 -6.10 24.21 3.84
N GLU A 147 -5.40 25.21 4.33
CA GLU A 147 -3.97 25.41 4.07
C GLU A 147 -3.13 24.27 4.66
N ASP A 148 -3.40 23.85 5.89
CA ASP A 148 -2.72 22.74 6.55
C ASP A 148 -2.95 21.42 5.80
N SER A 149 -4.20 21.11 5.44
CA SER A 149 -4.50 19.91 4.64
C SER A 149 -3.88 19.96 3.23
N LEU A 150 -3.74 21.14 2.63
CA LEU A 150 -2.98 21.31 1.39
C LEU A 150 -1.47 21.10 1.59
N ALA A 151 -0.91 21.55 2.71
CA ALA A 151 0.49 21.30 3.05
C ALA A 151 0.76 19.80 3.25
N GLU A 152 -0.13 19.09 3.95
CA GLU A 152 -0.09 17.62 4.10
C GLU A 152 -0.24 16.89 2.76
N ALA A 153 -1.13 17.35 1.88
CA ALA A 153 -1.22 16.84 0.52
C ALA A 153 0.09 17.09 -0.26
N GLY A 154 0.74 18.24 -0.05
CA GLY A 154 2.04 18.57 -0.62
C GLY A 154 3.17 17.64 -0.16
N THR A 155 3.24 17.33 1.13
CA THR A 155 4.25 16.40 1.68
C THR A 155 4.05 14.99 1.13
N THR A 156 2.81 14.48 1.12
CA THR A 156 2.50 13.16 0.56
C THR A 156 2.82 13.07 -0.93
N ILE A 157 2.55 14.11 -1.72
CA ILE A 157 2.96 14.17 -3.13
C ILE A 157 4.48 14.09 -3.28
N ASN A 158 5.25 14.79 -2.43
CA ASN A 158 6.71 14.76 -2.48
C ASN A 158 7.26 13.38 -2.09
N GLU A 159 6.70 12.73 -1.07
CA GLU A 159 7.03 11.35 -0.70
C GLU A 159 6.76 10.37 -1.86
N LEU A 160 5.59 10.50 -2.50
CA LEU A 160 5.24 9.68 -3.67
C LEU A 160 6.18 9.92 -4.85
N LYS A 161 6.58 11.18 -5.13
CA LYS A 161 7.59 11.49 -6.14
C LYS A 161 8.95 10.87 -5.82
N GLY A 162 9.34 10.86 -4.54
CA GLY A 162 10.54 10.17 -4.06
C GLY A 162 10.49 8.66 -4.36
N ARG A 163 9.40 8.00 -3.95
CA ARG A 163 9.18 6.57 -4.23
C ARG A 163 9.14 6.24 -5.73
N ILE A 164 8.54 7.10 -6.55
CA ILE A 164 8.55 6.94 -8.01
C ILE A 164 9.98 6.98 -8.55
N SER A 165 10.81 7.91 -8.06
CA SER A 165 12.22 8.03 -8.49
C SER A 165 13.05 6.82 -8.04
N GLU A 166 12.85 6.33 -6.82
CA GLU A 166 13.47 5.10 -6.31
C GLU A 166 13.08 3.88 -7.15
N LEU A 167 11.78 3.73 -7.47
CA LEU A 167 11.28 2.66 -8.32
C LEU A 167 11.86 2.77 -9.73
N GLN A 168 11.91 3.95 -10.33
CA GLN A 168 12.56 4.17 -11.62
C GLN A 168 14.02 3.75 -11.61
N TRP A 169 14.78 4.09 -10.56
CA TRP A 169 16.17 3.66 -10.42
C TRP A 169 16.29 2.15 -10.25
N SER A 170 15.40 1.53 -9.47
CA SER A 170 15.36 0.08 -9.29
C SER A 170 15.07 -0.67 -10.60
N VAL A 171 14.14 -0.15 -11.43
CA VAL A 171 13.81 -0.71 -12.74
C VAL A 171 14.99 -0.58 -13.69
N MET A 172 15.64 0.59 -13.74
CA MET A 172 16.85 0.79 -14.56
C MET A 172 17.96 -0.20 -14.18
N ASN A 173 18.19 -0.42 -12.88
CA ASN A 173 19.18 -1.40 -12.43
C ASN A 173 18.81 -2.83 -12.82
N GLN A 174 17.53 -3.20 -12.70
CA GLN A 174 17.04 -4.51 -13.14
C GLN A 174 17.18 -4.68 -14.66
N GLU A 175 16.89 -3.66 -15.46
CA GLU A 175 17.07 -3.68 -16.92
C GLU A 175 18.54 -3.90 -17.31
N VAL A 176 19.48 -3.26 -16.61
CA VAL A 176 20.91 -3.47 -16.84
C VAL A 176 21.32 -4.91 -16.47
N GLN A 177 20.82 -5.44 -15.36
CA GLN A 177 21.07 -6.83 -14.97
C GLN A 177 20.51 -7.83 -16.00
N VAL A 178 19.30 -7.61 -16.49
CA VAL A 178 18.68 -8.44 -17.53
C VAL A 178 19.51 -8.42 -18.80
N LYS A 179 19.96 -7.24 -19.26
CA LYS A 179 20.84 -7.13 -20.43
C LYS A 179 22.17 -7.87 -20.24
N GLY A 180 22.74 -7.83 -19.03
CA GLY A 180 23.94 -8.61 -18.69
C GLY A 180 23.71 -10.12 -18.80
N LEU A 181 22.63 -10.62 -18.20
CA LEU A 181 22.25 -12.04 -18.29
C LEU A 181 21.90 -12.46 -19.72
N GLU A 182 21.31 -11.58 -20.52
CA GLU A 182 21.05 -11.82 -21.94
C GLU A 182 22.34 -11.97 -22.74
N SER A 183 23.38 -11.16 -22.48
CA SER A 183 24.69 -11.33 -23.10
C SER A 183 25.37 -12.63 -22.66
N GLU A 184 25.35 -12.97 -21.38
CA GLU A 184 25.92 -14.23 -20.88
C GLU A 184 25.23 -15.46 -21.51
N LYS A 185 23.89 -15.40 -21.64
CA LYS A 185 23.13 -16.45 -22.34
C LYS A 185 23.56 -16.58 -23.80
N GLN A 186 23.77 -15.46 -24.51
CA GLN A 186 24.23 -15.47 -25.89
C GLN A 186 25.63 -16.10 -26.00
N GLU A 187 26.55 -15.73 -25.13
CA GLU A 187 27.91 -16.30 -25.09
C GLU A 187 27.89 -17.82 -24.83
N LEU A 188 27.10 -18.28 -23.86
CA LEU A 188 26.94 -19.71 -23.59
C LEU A 188 26.29 -20.46 -24.76
N GLN A 189 25.35 -19.83 -25.45
CA GLN A 189 24.73 -20.39 -26.66
C GLN A 189 25.78 -20.57 -27.78
N GLU A 190 26.64 -19.57 -28.01
CA GLU A 190 27.72 -19.64 -28.98
C GLU A 190 28.75 -20.71 -28.62
N GLN A 191 29.09 -20.85 -27.33
CA GLN A 191 29.96 -21.91 -26.85
C GLN A 191 29.38 -23.30 -27.10
N LEU A 192 28.08 -23.49 -26.84
CA LEU A 192 27.38 -24.74 -27.11
C LEU A 192 27.39 -25.08 -28.61
N ASP A 193 27.12 -24.09 -29.46
CA ASP A 193 27.14 -24.27 -30.91
C ASP A 193 28.54 -24.61 -31.43
N LEU A 194 29.59 -24.01 -30.85
CA LEU A 194 30.97 -24.36 -31.16
C LEU A 194 31.29 -25.82 -30.78
N GLN A 195 30.83 -26.30 -29.62
CA GLN A 195 31.03 -27.70 -29.21
C GLN A 195 30.26 -28.67 -30.11
N ARG A 196 29.04 -28.30 -30.53
CA ARG A 196 28.26 -29.09 -31.49
C ARG A 196 28.97 -29.23 -32.82
N ARG A 197 29.52 -28.14 -33.36
CA ARG A 197 30.33 -28.17 -34.60
C ARG A 197 31.56 -29.08 -34.46
N LYS A 198 32.33 -28.94 -33.37
CA LYS A 198 33.48 -29.82 -33.11
C LYS A 198 33.10 -31.31 -33.03
N TRP A 199 31.96 -31.62 -32.42
CA TRP A 199 31.46 -32.98 -32.35
C TRP A 199 31.03 -33.51 -33.73
N GLN A 200 30.37 -32.67 -34.54
CA GLN A 200 30.03 -32.99 -35.93
C GLN A 200 31.28 -33.26 -36.77
N GLU A 201 32.27 -32.38 -36.73
CA GLU A 201 33.55 -32.54 -37.43
C GLU A 201 34.29 -33.82 -37.00
N ALA A 202 34.27 -34.15 -35.70
CA ALA A 202 34.88 -35.38 -35.20
C ALA A 202 34.14 -36.64 -35.70
N ASN A 203 32.81 -36.60 -35.77
CA ASN A 203 32.01 -37.68 -36.32
C ASN A 203 32.25 -37.87 -37.82
N GLU A 204 32.32 -36.79 -38.59
CA GLU A 204 32.68 -36.83 -40.02
C GLU A 204 34.05 -37.50 -40.20
N LYS A 205 35.03 -37.15 -39.36
CA LYS A 205 36.37 -37.78 -39.38
C LYS A 205 36.33 -39.27 -39.05
N ILE A 206 35.48 -39.69 -38.12
CA ILE A 206 35.30 -41.11 -37.79
C ILE A 206 34.72 -41.85 -39.00
N GLN A 207 33.72 -41.27 -39.68
CA GLN A 207 33.13 -41.86 -40.87
C GLN A 207 34.14 -41.96 -42.03
N GLU A 208 34.94 -40.92 -42.26
CA GLU A 208 36.03 -40.95 -43.24
C GLU A 208 37.05 -42.05 -42.93
N LEU A 209 37.45 -42.19 -41.66
CA LEU A 209 38.37 -43.23 -41.23
C LEU A 209 37.77 -44.64 -41.41
N GLN A 210 36.50 -44.85 -41.08
CA GLN A 210 35.79 -46.11 -41.30
C GLN A 210 35.74 -46.47 -42.79
N ALA A 211 35.34 -45.53 -43.66
CA ALA A 211 35.32 -45.76 -45.10
C ALA A 211 36.72 -46.08 -45.65
N SER A 212 37.76 -45.40 -45.14
CA SER A 212 39.15 -45.68 -45.52
C SER A 212 39.61 -47.07 -45.04
N GLN A 213 39.14 -47.52 -43.88
CA GLN A 213 39.45 -48.83 -43.32
C GLN A 213 38.76 -49.93 -44.12
N GLU A 214 37.48 -49.76 -44.46
CA GLU A 214 36.74 -50.67 -45.35
C GLU A 214 37.46 -50.82 -46.69
N ALA A 215 37.82 -49.71 -47.34
CA ALA A 215 38.58 -49.73 -48.59
C ALA A 215 39.94 -50.44 -48.45
N ARG A 216 40.65 -50.28 -47.32
CA ARG A 216 41.89 -51.03 -47.04
C ARG A 216 41.63 -52.53 -46.89
N THR A 217 40.58 -52.93 -46.17
CA THR A 217 40.24 -54.36 -46.03
C THR A 217 39.89 -55.00 -47.37
N GLU A 218 39.18 -54.28 -48.26
CA GLU A 218 38.93 -54.75 -49.62
C GLU A 218 40.23 -54.92 -50.43
N GLN A 219 41.15 -53.96 -50.31
CA GLN A 219 42.46 -54.04 -50.97
C GLN A 219 43.28 -55.22 -50.44
N GLU A 220 43.31 -55.44 -49.12
CA GLU A 220 43.98 -56.58 -48.49
C GLU A 220 43.38 -57.92 -48.95
N GLN A 221 42.06 -58.02 -49.07
CA GLN A 221 41.40 -59.20 -49.64
C GLN A 221 41.83 -59.43 -51.09
N ARG A 222 41.83 -58.38 -51.92
CA ARG A 222 42.30 -58.47 -53.32
C ARG A 222 43.76 -58.89 -53.40
N ILE A 223 44.62 -58.41 -52.51
CA ILE A 223 46.03 -58.84 -52.43
C ILE A 223 46.11 -60.33 -52.11
N LYS A 224 45.40 -60.81 -51.08
CA LYS A 224 45.37 -62.25 -50.73
C LYS A 224 44.88 -63.11 -51.89
N ASP A 225 43.86 -62.67 -52.62
CA ASP A 225 43.35 -63.36 -53.81
C ASP A 225 44.40 -63.43 -54.94
N LEU A 226 45.16 -62.34 -55.14
CA LEU A 226 46.24 -62.29 -56.12
C LEU A 226 47.44 -63.16 -55.69
N GLU A 227 47.80 -63.15 -54.41
CA GLU A 227 48.84 -64.01 -53.84
C GLU A 227 48.48 -65.50 -53.99
N GLN A 228 47.24 -65.88 -53.71
CA GLN A 228 46.75 -67.26 -53.93
C GLN A 228 46.84 -67.66 -55.41
N LYS A 229 46.43 -66.78 -56.33
CA LYS A 229 46.56 -67.02 -57.77
C LYS A 229 48.03 -67.19 -58.19
N LEU A 230 48.93 -66.38 -57.64
CA LEU A 230 50.35 -66.46 -57.92
C LEU A 230 50.94 -67.79 -57.41
N LEU A 231 50.60 -68.21 -56.19
CA LEU A 231 51.04 -69.50 -55.63
C LEU A 231 50.57 -70.69 -56.49
N LEU A 232 49.33 -70.66 -56.97
CA LEU A 232 48.81 -71.68 -57.90
C LEU A 232 49.59 -71.67 -59.21
N GLN A 233 49.87 -70.50 -59.79
CA GLN A 233 50.70 -70.39 -61.00
C GLN A 233 52.13 -70.90 -60.78
N GLU A 234 52.74 -70.65 -59.62
CA GLU A 234 54.06 -71.16 -59.27
C GLU A 234 54.06 -72.69 -59.11
N GLN A 235 53.02 -73.26 -58.50
CA GLN A 235 52.81 -74.71 -58.39
C GLN A 235 52.65 -75.34 -59.78
N ASP A 236 51.79 -74.77 -60.63
CA ASP A 236 51.61 -75.23 -62.01
C ASP A 236 52.93 -75.19 -62.79
N ALA A 237 53.71 -74.11 -62.64
CA ALA A 237 55.03 -73.99 -63.25
C ALA A 237 56.02 -75.04 -62.75
N ALA A 238 55.97 -75.41 -61.46
CA ALA A 238 56.80 -76.47 -60.87
C ALA A 238 56.40 -77.85 -61.39
N ILE A 239 55.09 -78.15 -61.50
CA ILE A 239 54.58 -79.39 -62.10
C ILE A 239 55.06 -79.50 -63.55
N VAL A 240 54.95 -78.43 -64.35
CA VAL A 240 55.44 -78.42 -65.73
C VAL A 240 56.96 -78.66 -65.79
N LYS A 241 57.76 -78.11 -64.87
CA LYS A 241 59.21 -78.39 -64.78
C LYS A 241 59.50 -79.85 -64.44
N ASN A 242 58.77 -80.44 -63.49
CA ASN A 242 58.91 -81.84 -63.12
C ASN A 242 58.47 -82.78 -64.26
N MET A 243 57.36 -82.48 -64.93
CA MET A 243 56.92 -83.23 -66.12
C MET A 243 57.97 -83.16 -67.23
N LYS A 244 58.59 -82.00 -67.45
CA LYS A 244 59.70 -81.85 -68.40
C LYS A 244 60.93 -82.69 -68.01
N SER A 245 61.30 -82.74 -66.73
CA SER A 245 62.45 -83.54 -66.28
C SER A 245 62.19 -85.05 -66.36
N GLU A 246 60.98 -85.50 -66.05
CA GLU A 246 60.54 -86.90 -66.23
C GLU A 246 60.52 -87.30 -67.71
N LEU A 247 60.04 -86.43 -68.61
CA LEU A 247 60.09 -86.65 -70.06
C LEU A 247 61.53 -86.84 -70.57
N VAL A 248 62.51 -86.13 -69.99
CA VAL A 248 63.94 -86.28 -70.33
C VAL A 248 64.53 -87.60 -69.79
N ARG A 249 64.00 -88.13 -68.68
CA ARG A 249 64.46 -89.38 -68.04
C ARG A 249 63.85 -90.65 -68.64
N LEU A 250 62.66 -90.55 -69.23
CA LEU A 250 61.93 -91.66 -69.86
C LEU A 250 62.82 -92.58 -70.74
N PRO A 251 63.68 -92.05 -71.63
CA PRO A 251 64.50 -92.89 -72.52
C PRO A 251 65.58 -93.70 -71.78
N LYS A 252 65.95 -93.31 -70.55
CA LYS A 252 66.91 -94.07 -69.71
C LYS A 252 66.20 -95.22 -68.99
N VAL A 253 65.05 -94.94 -68.37
CA VAL A 253 64.22 -95.94 -67.67
C VAL A 253 63.77 -97.06 -68.62
N GLU A 254 63.44 -96.72 -69.86
CA GLU A 254 63.12 -97.71 -70.91
C GLU A 254 64.27 -98.68 -71.21
N ARG A 255 65.53 -98.28 -71.00
CA ARG A 255 66.72 -99.15 -71.18
C ARG A 255 66.94 -100.03 -69.96
N GLU A 256 66.82 -99.49 -68.76
CA GLU A 256 66.99 -100.22 -67.49
C GLU A 256 65.94 -101.33 -67.33
N LEU A 257 64.70 -101.07 -67.75
CA LEU A 257 63.62 -102.05 -67.69
C LEU A 257 63.82 -103.24 -68.65
N LYS A 258 64.71 -103.12 -69.64
CA LYS A 258 65.18 -104.27 -70.44
C LYS A 258 66.22 -105.09 -69.66
N GLN A 259 67.16 -104.44 -69.00
CA GLN A 259 68.21 -105.08 -68.19
C GLN A 259 67.64 -105.84 -66.98
N LEU A 260 66.70 -105.26 -66.23
CA LEU A 260 66.09 -105.92 -65.05
C LEU A 260 65.25 -107.16 -65.38
N ARG A 261 64.77 -107.29 -66.61
CA ARG A 261 64.11 -108.51 -67.08
C ARG A 261 65.10 -109.66 -67.28
N GLU A 262 66.35 -109.34 -67.62
CA GLU A 262 67.44 -110.29 -67.78
C GLU A 262 67.96 -110.74 -66.40
N GLU A 263 68.12 -109.81 -65.45
CA GLU A 263 68.59 -110.12 -64.09
C GLU A 263 67.59 -110.92 -63.24
N ASN A 264 66.28 -110.72 -63.40
CA ASN A 264 65.25 -111.52 -62.71
C ASN A 264 65.26 -112.99 -63.13
N ALA A 265 65.84 -113.33 -64.28
CA ALA A 265 66.07 -114.72 -64.64
C ALA A 265 67.15 -115.34 -63.73
N CYS A 266 68.25 -114.63 -63.52
CA CYS A 266 69.38 -115.08 -62.69
C CYS A 266 69.06 -115.12 -61.18
N LEU A 267 68.24 -114.20 -60.67
CA LEU A 267 67.90 -114.15 -59.24
C LEU A 267 66.94 -115.25 -58.78
N ARG A 268 66.29 -116.00 -59.69
CA ARG A 268 65.53 -117.21 -59.30
C ARG A 268 66.46 -118.36 -58.91
N GLU A 269 67.67 -118.41 -59.46
CA GLU A 269 68.65 -119.48 -59.22
C GLU A 269 69.36 -119.30 -57.85
N VAL A 270 69.53 -118.07 -57.38
CA VAL A 270 70.24 -117.77 -56.11
C VAL A 270 69.33 -117.86 -54.88
N ARG A 271 68.00 -117.86 -55.06
CA ARG A 271 67.02 -117.94 -53.96
C ARG A 271 66.92 -119.32 -53.30
N GLU A 272 67.35 -120.38 -53.98
CA GLU A 272 67.37 -121.74 -53.43
C GLU A 272 68.50 -121.94 -52.39
N ALA A 273 69.49 -121.05 -52.33
CA ALA A 273 70.72 -121.24 -51.56
C ALA A 273 70.77 -120.59 -50.15
N ASN A 274 69.80 -119.77 -49.74
CA ASN A 274 69.92 -118.94 -48.52
C ASN A 274 68.80 -119.16 -47.48
N GLY A 275 68.59 -120.42 -47.07
CA GLY A 275 67.66 -120.79 -45.99
C GLY A 275 68.23 -120.61 -44.57
N LEU A 276 69.55 -120.73 -44.37
CA LEU A 276 70.13 -120.88 -43.03
C LEU A 276 70.51 -119.56 -42.33
N LEU A 277 70.58 -118.43 -43.05
CA LEU A 277 70.85 -117.10 -42.46
C LEU A 277 69.59 -116.40 -41.91
N ARG A 278 68.40 -116.95 -42.12
CA ARG A 278 67.14 -116.35 -41.65
C ARG A 278 66.89 -116.55 -40.17
N GLU A 279 67.31 -117.69 -39.63
CA GLU A 279 67.00 -118.08 -38.25
C GLU A 279 67.83 -117.33 -37.20
N GLU A 280 69.07 -116.92 -37.53
CA GLU A 280 69.92 -116.14 -36.62
C GLU A 280 69.47 -114.66 -36.49
N VAL A 281 68.87 -114.09 -37.54
CA VAL A 281 68.38 -112.70 -37.57
C VAL A 281 67.15 -112.51 -36.67
N GLU A 282 66.27 -113.51 -36.61
CA GLU A 282 65.05 -113.45 -35.79
C GLU A 282 65.34 -113.49 -34.28
N GLY A 283 66.46 -114.09 -33.85
CA GLY A 283 66.87 -114.15 -32.45
C GLY A 283 67.32 -112.80 -31.87
N LEU A 284 68.02 -112.00 -32.67
CA LEU A 284 68.52 -110.67 -32.28
C LEU A 284 67.41 -109.60 -32.29
N GLN A 285 66.45 -109.69 -33.23
CA GLN A 285 65.31 -108.78 -33.31
C GLN A 285 64.43 -108.80 -32.05
N ARG A 286 64.20 -109.98 -31.45
CA ARG A 286 63.35 -110.10 -30.24
C ARG A 286 63.94 -109.47 -28.97
N ARG A 287 65.26 -109.26 -28.91
CA ARG A 287 65.94 -108.59 -27.79
C ARG A 287 65.92 -107.07 -27.94
N LEU A 288 66.12 -106.58 -29.15
CA LEU A 288 66.06 -105.14 -29.47
C LEU A 288 64.67 -104.56 -29.18
N SER A 289 63.61 -105.25 -29.62
CA SER A 289 62.22 -104.80 -29.39
C SER A 289 61.79 -104.74 -27.92
N ARG A 290 62.51 -105.39 -27.00
CA ARG A 290 62.24 -105.28 -25.54
C ARG A 290 62.90 -104.04 -24.94
N GLN A 291 64.05 -103.63 -25.45
CA GLN A 291 64.73 -102.40 -25.00
C GLN A 291 64.05 -101.15 -25.57
N GLU A 292 63.61 -101.17 -26.84
CA GLU A 292 62.90 -100.04 -27.47
C GLU A 292 61.62 -99.68 -26.70
N LYS A 293 60.81 -100.67 -26.30
CA LYS A 293 59.60 -100.45 -25.50
C LYS A 293 59.85 -99.83 -24.13
N MET A 294 61.00 -100.15 -23.51
CA MET A 294 61.38 -99.53 -22.23
C MET A 294 61.74 -98.05 -22.44
N GLN A 295 62.46 -97.74 -23.51
CA GLN A 295 62.84 -96.36 -23.85
C GLN A 295 61.63 -95.51 -24.22
N GLU A 296 60.66 -96.05 -24.96
CA GLU A 296 59.39 -95.37 -25.27
C GLU A 296 58.66 -94.93 -23.98
N SER A 297 58.54 -95.83 -22.99
CA SER A 297 57.83 -95.50 -21.73
C SER A 297 58.51 -94.43 -20.87
N LEU A 298 59.84 -94.29 -20.97
CA LEU A 298 60.59 -93.23 -20.27
C LEU A 298 60.35 -91.86 -20.93
N VAL A 299 60.37 -91.82 -22.26
CA VAL A 299 60.09 -90.59 -23.02
C VAL A 299 58.65 -90.11 -22.78
N ASP A 300 57.68 -91.02 -22.71
CA ASP A 300 56.28 -90.65 -22.41
C ASP A 300 56.13 -89.97 -21.04
N LEU A 301 56.82 -90.49 -20.01
CA LEU A 301 56.79 -89.90 -18.66
C LEU A 301 57.49 -88.53 -18.59
N GLU A 302 58.60 -88.35 -19.32
CA GLU A 302 59.29 -87.05 -19.42
C GLU A 302 58.41 -85.99 -20.09
N LEU A 303 57.71 -86.36 -21.17
CA LEU A 303 56.76 -85.48 -21.86
C LEU A 303 55.58 -85.10 -20.95
N GLU A 304 55.09 -86.01 -20.11
CA GLU A 304 54.05 -85.70 -19.12
C GLU A 304 54.53 -84.71 -18.05
N GLN A 305 55.76 -84.87 -17.57
CA GLN A 305 56.37 -83.94 -16.62
C GLN A 305 56.52 -82.54 -17.23
N GLU A 306 57.04 -82.44 -18.46
CA GLU A 306 57.17 -81.16 -19.17
C GLU A 306 55.82 -80.50 -19.44
N ARG A 307 54.80 -81.28 -19.82
CA ARG A 307 53.42 -80.77 -20.00
C ARG A 307 52.83 -80.20 -18.71
N LEU A 308 53.05 -80.85 -17.56
CA LEU A 308 52.59 -80.35 -16.27
C LEU A 308 53.36 -79.09 -15.84
N LEU A 309 54.67 -79.03 -16.06
CA LEU A 309 55.48 -77.84 -15.80
C LEU A 309 55.08 -76.67 -16.71
N ALA A 310 54.77 -76.92 -17.99
CA ALA A 310 54.27 -75.90 -18.90
C ALA A 310 52.92 -75.33 -18.45
N LYS A 311 52.02 -76.19 -17.95
CA LYS A 311 50.74 -75.77 -17.35
C LYS A 311 50.95 -74.91 -16.11
N LEU A 312 51.84 -75.32 -15.19
CA LEU A 312 52.16 -74.53 -14.00
C LEU A 312 52.72 -73.14 -14.38
N ARG A 313 53.70 -73.11 -15.30
CA ARG A 313 54.27 -71.85 -15.83
C ARG A 313 53.27 -70.98 -16.58
N SER A 314 52.20 -71.56 -17.14
CA SER A 314 51.11 -70.78 -17.76
C SER A 314 50.23 -70.09 -16.72
N TRP A 315 50.00 -70.72 -15.56
CA TRP A 315 49.31 -70.09 -14.42
C TRP A 315 50.16 -69.01 -13.76
N GLU A 316 51.47 -69.22 -13.61
CA GLU A 316 52.38 -68.19 -13.10
C GLU A 316 52.49 -66.97 -14.03
N ARG A 317 52.36 -67.17 -15.35
CA ARG A 317 52.31 -66.08 -16.33
C ARG A 317 51.00 -65.27 -16.26
N LEU A 318 49.90 -65.88 -15.81
CA LEU A 318 48.64 -65.16 -15.57
C LEU A 318 48.78 -64.16 -14.41
N ASP A 319 49.50 -64.49 -13.34
CA ASP A 319 49.83 -63.53 -12.26
C ASP A 319 50.54 -62.28 -12.81
N GLN A 320 51.54 -62.49 -13.67
CA GLN A 320 52.36 -61.41 -14.26
C GLN A 320 51.61 -60.53 -15.27
N THR A 321 50.68 -61.11 -16.03
CA THR A 321 49.96 -60.38 -17.10
C THR A 321 48.70 -59.68 -16.60
N THR A 322 48.04 -60.24 -15.58
CA THR A 322 46.77 -59.70 -15.06
C THR A 322 46.97 -58.80 -13.83
N GLY A 323 48.12 -58.89 -13.14
CA GLY A 323 48.40 -58.12 -11.92
C GLY A 323 47.52 -58.52 -10.72
N LEU A 324 46.82 -59.64 -10.83
CA LEU A 324 45.98 -60.24 -9.79
C LEU A 324 46.75 -61.44 -9.25
N ASN A 325 46.91 -61.54 -7.91
CA ASN A 325 47.63 -62.61 -7.20
C ASN A 325 46.95 -63.99 -7.39
N ILE A 326 46.92 -64.53 -8.61
CA ILE A 326 46.25 -65.79 -8.97
C ILE A 326 47.32 -66.75 -9.47
N ARG A 327 47.79 -67.64 -8.59
CA ARG A 327 48.86 -68.60 -8.88
C ARG A 327 48.34 -70.02 -8.99
N THR A 328 47.20 -70.31 -8.39
CA THR A 328 46.52 -71.60 -8.50
C THR A 328 45.03 -71.45 -8.82
N PRO A 329 44.37 -72.52 -9.31
CA PRO A 329 42.92 -72.53 -9.53
C PRO A 329 42.10 -72.17 -8.29
N GLU A 330 42.59 -72.47 -7.08
CA GLU A 330 41.93 -72.10 -5.83
C GLU A 330 41.99 -70.59 -5.55
N ASP A 331 43.01 -69.87 -6.02
CA ASP A 331 43.10 -68.41 -5.92
C ASP A 331 42.04 -67.73 -6.81
N LEU A 332 41.85 -68.26 -8.03
CA LEU A 332 40.80 -67.79 -8.94
C LEU A 332 39.41 -67.97 -8.31
N SER A 333 39.16 -69.13 -7.72
CA SER A 333 37.90 -69.43 -7.03
C SER A 333 37.64 -68.45 -5.88
N ARG A 334 38.64 -68.16 -5.05
CA ARG A 334 38.54 -67.16 -3.98
C ARG A 334 38.27 -65.75 -4.51
N PHE A 335 38.97 -65.33 -5.57
CA PHE A 335 38.74 -64.03 -6.20
C PHE A 335 37.34 -63.89 -6.80
N VAL A 336 36.81 -64.96 -7.42
CA VAL A 336 35.43 -65.00 -7.92
C VAL A 336 34.43 -64.85 -6.78
N VAL A 337 34.63 -65.52 -5.64
CA VAL A 337 33.77 -65.38 -4.46
C VAL A 337 33.83 -63.96 -3.89
N GLU A 338 35.02 -63.35 -3.78
CA GLU A 338 35.17 -61.97 -3.32
C GLU A 338 34.49 -60.96 -4.27
N LEU A 339 34.61 -61.16 -5.59
CA LEU A 339 33.90 -60.37 -6.59
C LEU A 339 32.38 -60.51 -6.45
N GLN A 340 31.87 -61.73 -6.31
CA GLN A 340 30.45 -62.00 -6.11
C GLN A 340 29.92 -61.35 -4.81
N GLN A 341 30.70 -61.38 -3.72
CA GLN A 341 30.35 -60.70 -2.48
C GLN A 341 30.32 -59.17 -2.64
N ARG A 342 31.28 -58.59 -3.36
CA ARG A 342 31.29 -57.15 -3.68
C ARG A 342 30.10 -56.77 -4.56
N GLU A 343 29.76 -57.58 -5.56
CA GLU A 343 28.59 -57.36 -6.40
C GLU A 343 27.28 -57.41 -5.61
N LEU A 344 27.14 -58.35 -4.68
CA LEU A 344 25.98 -58.42 -3.78
C LEU A 344 25.88 -57.16 -2.91
N ALA A 345 26.98 -56.76 -2.27
CA ALA A 345 27.01 -55.53 -1.46
C ALA A 345 26.67 -54.27 -2.28
N LEU A 346 27.12 -54.19 -3.53
CA LEU A 346 26.75 -53.09 -4.45
C LEU A 346 25.27 -53.15 -4.84
N LYS A 347 24.71 -54.34 -5.07
CA LYS A 347 23.28 -54.53 -5.35
C LYS A 347 22.42 -54.11 -4.16
N ASP A 348 22.82 -54.43 -2.94
CA ASP A 348 22.11 -54.03 -1.72
C ASP A 348 22.17 -52.52 -1.49
N ARG A 349 23.32 -51.88 -1.73
CA ARG A 349 23.43 -50.41 -1.69
C ARG A 349 22.57 -49.75 -2.77
N ASN A 350 22.58 -50.29 -3.99
CA ASN A 350 21.76 -49.78 -5.08
C ASN A 350 20.26 -49.95 -4.80
N SER A 351 19.84 -51.05 -4.18
CA SER A 351 18.44 -51.26 -3.82
C SER A 351 18.00 -50.29 -2.73
N SER A 352 18.84 -50.02 -1.73
CA SER A 352 18.62 -49.02 -0.68
C SER A 352 18.54 -47.59 -1.23
N ILE A 353 19.46 -47.20 -2.12
CA ILE A 353 19.43 -45.89 -2.80
C ILE A 353 18.18 -45.78 -3.69
N ALA A 354 17.82 -46.84 -4.41
CA ALA A 354 16.62 -46.83 -5.25
C ALA A 354 15.33 -46.72 -4.42
N SER A 355 15.26 -47.33 -3.23
CA SER A 355 14.12 -47.14 -2.33
C SER A 355 14.04 -45.73 -1.77
N SER A 356 15.17 -45.14 -1.33
CA SER A 356 15.15 -43.77 -0.80
C SER A 356 14.82 -42.74 -1.88
N ALA A 357 15.31 -42.93 -3.11
CA ALA A 357 14.95 -42.08 -4.25
C ALA A 357 13.44 -42.12 -4.53
N ARG A 358 12.82 -43.31 -4.49
CA ARG A 358 11.36 -43.45 -4.66
C ARG A 358 10.57 -42.79 -3.53
N GLU A 359 11.07 -42.86 -2.29
CA GLU A 359 10.44 -42.19 -1.15
C GLU A 359 10.52 -40.67 -1.26
N LEU A 360 11.69 -40.14 -1.63
CA LEU A 360 11.88 -38.71 -1.91
C LEU A 360 11.01 -38.23 -3.08
N ASP A 361 10.88 -39.03 -4.14
CA ASP A 361 10.00 -38.73 -5.26
C ASP A 361 8.52 -38.66 -4.83
N LYS A 362 8.07 -39.56 -3.94
CA LYS A 362 6.71 -39.50 -3.38
C LYS A 362 6.48 -38.25 -2.55
N VAL A 363 7.43 -37.88 -1.69
CA VAL A 363 7.34 -36.65 -0.88
C VAL A 363 7.33 -35.42 -1.79
N ARG A 364 8.15 -35.40 -2.85
CA ARG A 364 8.14 -34.33 -3.86
C ARG A 364 6.78 -34.22 -4.56
N GLN A 365 6.17 -35.35 -4.96
CA GLN A 365 4.84 -35.37 -5.57
C GLN A 365 3.77 -34.83 -4.62
N GLN A 366 3.80 -35.24 -3.36
CA GLN A 366 2.87 -34.74 -2.32
C GLN A 366 2.99 -33.22 -2.12
N LEU A 367 4.22 -32.70 -1.98
CA LEU A 367 4.44 -31.25 -1.87
C LEU A 367 3.98 -30.50 -3.13
N GLN A 368 4.13 -31.10 -4.31
CA GLN A 368 3.67 -30.52 -5.57
C GLN A 368 2.13 -30.49 -5.67
N GLU A 369 1.46 -31.53 -5.20
CA GLU A 369 0.00 -31.59 -5.08
C GLU A 369 -0.54 -30.55 -4.08
N GLU A 370 0.09 -30.42 -2.91
CA GLU A 370 -0.24 -29.39 -1.91
C GLU A 370 -0.07 -27.97 -2.48
N LEU A 371 1.05 -27.72 -3.18
CA LEU A 371 1.27 -26.45 -3.89
C LEU A 371 0.16 -26.13 -4.90
N CYS A 372 -0.30 -27.14 -5.64
CA CYS A 372 -1.39 -26.98 -6.61
C CYS A 372 -2.72 -26.69 -5.90
N GLN A 373 -3.02 -27.39 -4.80
CA GLN A 373 -4.25 -27.20 -4.02
C GLN A 373 -4.32 -25.80 -3.39
N VAL A 374 -3.26 -25.35 -2.72
CA VAL A 374 -3.22 -24.02 -2.09
C VAL A 374 -3.24 -22.92 -3.18
N SER A 375 -2.61 -23.15 -4.33
CA SER A 375 -2.67 -22.20 -5.46
C SER A 375 -4.09 -22.08 -6.03
N ALA A 376 -4.83 -23.19 -6.12
CA ALA A 376 -6.22 -23.19 -6.56
C ALA A 376 -7.13 -22.47 -5.56
N GLN A 377 -6.98 -22.74 -4.25
CA GLN A 377 -7.72 -22.08 -3.19
C GLN A 377 -7.46 -20.56 -3.16
N LEU A 378 -6.20 -20.14 -3.34
CA LEU A 378 -5.87 -18.72 -3.43
C LEU A 378 -6.55 -18.04 -4.63
N LEU A 379 -6.61 -18.71 -5.79
CA LEU A 379 -7.33 -18.19 -6.96
C LEU A 379 -8.84 -18.05 -6.70
N GLU A 380 -9.45 -18.98 -5.97
CA GLU A 380 -10.85 -18.89 -5.58
C GLU A 380 -11.10 -17.74 -4.60
N GLU A 381 -10.26 -17.56 -3.59
CA GLU A 381 -10.38 -16.44 -2.65
C GLU A 381 -10.14 -15.08 -3.32
N ARG A 382 -9.24 -15.00 -4.32
CA ARG A 382 -9.07 -13.80 -5.14
C ARG A 382 -10.32 -13.47 -5.96
N LYS A 383 -10.96 -14.46 -6.58
CA LYS A 383 -12.23 -14.27 -7.30
C LYS A 383 -13.35 -13.80 -6.37
N LYS A 384 -13.47 -14.40 -5.18
CA LYS A 384 -14.44 -13.95 -4.16
C LYS A 384 -14.16 -12.50 -3.78
N ARG A 385 -12.91 -12.17 -3.45
CA ARG A 385 -12.49 -10.79 -3.14
C ARG A 385 -12.92 -9.81 -4.24
N GLU A 386 -12.66 -10.12 -5.51
CA GLU A 386 -13.07 -9.27 -6.64
C GLU A 386 -14.60 -9.05 -6.68
N THR A 387 -15.40 -10.09 -6.44
CA THR A 387 -16.87 -9.97 -6.41
C THR A 387 -17.37 -9.11 -5.25
N HIS A 388 -16.79 -9.26 -4.06
CA HIS A 388 -17.16 -8.46 -2.88
C HIS A 388 -16.63 -7.01 -2.99
N GLU A 389 -15.46 -6.77 -3.59
CA GLU A 389 -14.98 -5.43 -3.92
C GLU A 389 -15.93 -4.72 -4.89
N ALA A 390 -16.42 -5.43 -5.91
CA ALA A 390 -17.40 -4.88 -6.85
C ALA A 390 -18.74 -4.55 -6.18
N LEU A 391 -19.22 -5.41 -5.28
CA LEU A 391 -20.44 -5.18 -4.49
C LEU A 391 -20.29 -3.96 -3.57
N ALA A 392 -19.20 -3.87 -2.80
CA ALA A 392 -18.92 -2.75 -1.92
C ALA A 392 -18.88 -1.42 -2.69
N ARG A 393 -18.23 -1.38 -3.87
CA ARG A 393 -18.22 -0.19 -4.73
C ARG A 393 -19.61 0.20 -5.23
N ARG A 394 -20.48 -0.77 -5.55
CA ARG A 394 -21.87 -0.50 -5.97
C ARG A 394 -22.70 0.07 -4.81
N LEU A 395 -22.60 -0.54 -3.63
CA LEU A 395 -23.29 -0.09 -2.43
C LEU A 395 -22.82 1.31 -1.99
N GLN A 396 -21.51 1.58 -2.04
CA GLN A 396 -20.95 2.90 -1.74
C GLN A 396 -21.50 3.99 -2.67
N LYS A 397 -21.63 3.70 -3.98
CA LYS A 397 -22.27 4.62 -4.93
C LYS A 397 -23.76 4.83 -4.60
N ARG A 398 -24.48 3.76 -4.21
CA ARG A 398 -25.90 3.83 -3.88
C ARG A 398 -26.14 4.66 -2.62
N VAL A 399 -25.37 4.43 -1.56
CA VAL A 399 -25.40 5.23 -0.32
C VAL A 399 -25.12 6.70 -0.62
N LEU A 400 -24.12 7.00 -1.45
CA LEU A 400 -23.81 8.38 -1.84
C LEU A 400 -25.00 9.07 -2.54
N LEU A 401 -25.68 8.38 -3.45
CA LEU A 401 -26.85 8.93 -4.14
C LEU A 401 -28.02 9.16 -3.18
N LEU A 402 -28.32 8.19 -2.32
CA LEU A 402 -29.36 8.31 -1.29
C LEU A 402 -29.07 9.43 -0.28
N THR A 403 -27.80 9.63 0.07
CA THR A 403 -27.34 10.74 0.91
C THR A 403 -27.62 12.08 0.24
N LYS A 404 -27.31 12.21 -1.06
CA LYS A 404 -27.60 13.42 -1.83
C LYS A 404 -29.11 13.68 -1.98
N GLU A 405 -29.90 12.64 -2.24
CA GLU A 405 -31.36 12.73 -2.31
C GLU A 405 -31.95 13.19 -0.98
N ARG A 406 -31.53 12.57 0.14
CA ARG A 406 -31.92 12.96 1.50
C ARG A 406 -31.58 14.41 1.80
N ASP A 407 -30.34 14.82 1.51
CA ASP A 407 -29.85 16.17 1.83
C ASP A 407 -30.53 17.23 0.95
N GLY A 408 -30.82 16.91 -0.31
CA GLY A 408 -31.64 17.76 -1.19
C GLY A 408 -33.06 17.93 -0.68
N MET A 409 -33.73 16.84 -0.28
CA MET A 409 -35.08 16.92 0.31
C MET A 409 -35.09 17.68 1.65
N ARG A 410 -34.06 17.49 2.49
CA ARG A 410 -33.91 18.22 3.75
C ARG A 410 -33.65 19.72 3.53
N ALA A 411 -32.88 20.08 2.50
CA ALA A 411 -32.66 21.47 2.12
C ALA A 411 -33.97 22.13 1.64
N ILE A 412 -34.79 21.41 0.86
CA ILE A 412 -36.11 21.89 0.43
C ILE A 412 -37.06 22.09 1.62
N LEU A 413 -37.09 21.17 2.59
CA LEU A 413 -37.86 21.36 3.82
C LEU A 413 -37.37 22.59 4.61
N GLY A 414 -36.06 22.75 4.77
CA GLY A 414 -35.48 23.91 5.44
C GLY A 414 -35.77 25.25 4.74
N SER A 415 -35.94 25.28 3.42
CA SER A 415 -36.41 26.48 2.72
C SER A 415 -37.86 26.83 3.06
N TYR A 416 -38.75 25.84 3.20
CA TYR A 416 -40.13 26.11 3.61
C TYR A 416 -40.21 26.61 5.07
N ASP A 417 -39.38 26.07 5.96
CA ASP A 417 -39.33 26.50 7.37
C ASP A 417 -38.76 27.90 7.56
N SER A 418 -37.94 28.38 6.62
CA SER A 418 -37.31 29.72 6.68
C SER A 418 -38.11 30.80 5.94
N GLU A 419 -38.91 30.43 4.93
CA GLU A 419 -39.73 31.37 4.15
C GLU A 419 -41.12 31.62 4.75
N LEU A 420 -41.60 30.81 5.70
CA LEU A 420 -42.96 30.89 6.25
C LEU A 420 -42.96 31.19 7.76
N ALA A 421 -43.67 32.24 8.17
CA ALA A 421 -43.90 32.51 9.60
C ALA A 421 -44.89 31.50 10.21
N PRO A 422 -44.79 31.16 11.52
CA PRO A 422 -45.68 30.20 12.19
C PRO A 422 -47.18 30.53 12.06
N ALA A 423 -47.52 31.80 11.80
CA ALA A 423 -48.89 32.30 11.63
C ALA A 423 -49.50 32.01 10.23
N GLU A 424 -48.69 31.63 9.23
CA GLU A 424 -49.12 31.47 7.82
C GLU A 424 -49.35 30.01 7.42
N HIS A 425 -49.23 29.08 8.37
CA HIS A 425 -49.35 27.65 8.11
C HIS A 425 -50.81 27.25 7.91
N SER A 426 -51.22 27.10 6.65
CA SER A 426 -52.52 26.50 6.34
C SER A 426 -52.53 25.00 6.70
N PRO A 427 -53.67 24.43 7.15
CA PRO A 427 -53.75 23.01 7.50
C PRO A 427 -53.45 22.05 6.33
N GLN A 428 -53.59 22.51 5.08
CA GLN A 428 -53.20 21.76 3.88
C GLN A 428 -51.68 21.75 3.67
N LEU A 429 -51.01 22.86 3.96
CA LEU A 429 -49.56 22.97 3.86
C LEU A 429 -48.87 22.14 4.96
N THR A 430 -49.38 22.17 6.18
CA THR A 430 -48.89 21.33 7.28
C THR A 430 -49.01 19.84 6.97
N ARG A 431 -50.05 19.41 6.25
CA ARG A 431 -50.16 18.02 5.78
C ARG A 431 -49.08 17.66 4.76
N ARG A 432 -48.85 18.53 3.76
CA ARG A 432 -47.79 18.32 2.75
C ARG A 432 -46.39 18.34 3.34
N MET A 433 -46.16 19.20 4.33
CA MET A 433 -44.90 19.26 5.08
C MET A 433 -44.65 17.94 5.82
N ARG A 434 -45.65 17.41 6.54
CA ARG A 434 -45.57 16.08 7.18
C ARG A 434 -45.36 14.95 6.17
N GLU A 435 -46.05 14.96 5.04
CA GLU A 435 -45.85 13.97 3.97
C GLU A 435 -44.41 14.01 3.41
N ALA A 436 -43.82 15.20 3.28
CA ALA A 436 -42.44 15.38 2.83
C ALA A 436 -41.42 14.99 3.92
N GLU A 437 -41.69 15.27 5.19
CA GLU A 437 -40.92 14.77 6.34
C GLU A 437 -40.94 13.23 6.38
N ASP A 438 -42.09 12.60 6.18
CA ASP A 438 -42.23 11.15 6.11
C ASP A 438 -41.41 10.56 4.96
N LEU A 439 -41.36 11.22 3.80
CA LEU A 439 -40.51 10.81 2.68
C LEU A 439 -39.02 10.93 3.02
N VAL A 440 -38.60 12.01 3.69
CA VAL A 440 -37.21 12.16 4.17
C VAL A 440 -36.86 11.09 5.18
N GLN A 441 -37.75 10.75 6.10
CA GLN A 441 -37.56 9.66 7.06
C GLN A 441 -37.45 8.30 6.35
N LYS A 442 -38.26 8.04 5.33
CA LYS A 442 -38.17 6.81 4.51
C LYS A 442 -36.84 6.71 3.75
N VAL A 443 -36.40 7.80 3.12
CA VAL A 443 -35.10 7.84 2.44
C VAL A 443 -33.95 7.71 3.44
N HIS A 444 -34.07 8.30 4.62
CA HIS A 444 -33.09 8.16 5.70
C HIS A 444 -33.00 6.72 6.21
N ALA A 445 -34.15 6.07 6.45
CA ALA A 445 -34.20 4.66 6.83
C ALA A 445 -33.57 3.77 5.75
N HIS A 446 -33.89 4.00 4.48
CA HIS A 446 -33.28 3.26 3.37
C HIS A 446 -31.76 3.52 3.24
N SER A 447 -31.30 4.74 3.48
CA SER A 447 -29.86 5.06 3.56
C SER A 447 -29.18 4.28 4.67
N SER A 448 -29.79 4.24 5.87
CA SER A 448 -29.23 3.50 7.01
C SER A 448 -29.18 1.98 6.76
N GLU A 449 -30.17 1.42 6.07
CA GLU A 449 -30.17 0.01 5.66
C GLU A 449 -29.06 -0.27 4.64
N MET A 450 -28.88 0.60 3.64
CA MET A 450 -27.81 0.47 2.64
C MET A 450 -26.42 0.69 3.25
N GLU A 451 -26.28 1.55 4.26
CA GLU A 451 -25.06 1.74 5.05
C GLU A 451 -24.73 0.48 5.87
N ALA A 452 -25.73 -0.17 6.47
CA ALA A 452 -25.54 -1.45 7.17
C ALA A 452 -25.09 -2.56 6.20
N GLN A 453 -25.72 -2.66 5.03
CA GLN A 453 -25.31 -3.61 3.98
C GLN A 453 -23.90 -3.31 3.45
N LEU A 454 -23.53 -2.04 3.32
CA LEU A 454 -22.17 -1.63 2.93
C LEU A 454 -21.15 -2.01 4.02
N ALA A 455 -21.46 -1.78 5.29
CA ALA A 455 -20.60 -2.16 6.41
C ALA A 455 -20.36 -3.68 6.44
N GLN A 456 -21.43 -4.47 6.30
CA GLN A 456 -21.35 -5.93 6.21
C GLN A 456 -20.49 -6.37 5.01
N ALA A 457 -20.70 -5.78 3.82
CA ALA A 457 -19.92 -6.11 2.63
C ALA A 457 -18.42 -5.75 2.78
N LEU A 458 -18.11 -4.67 3.50
CA LEU A 458 -16.72 -4.28 3.81
C LEU A 458 -16.05 -5.21 4.82
N GLU A 459 -16.81 -5.70 5.82
CA GLU A 459 -16.32 -6.69 6.78
C GLU A 459 -16.03 -8.04 6.11
N GLU A 460 -16.96 -8.53 5.28
CA GLU A 460 -16.78 -9.74 4.48
C GLU A 460 -15.57 -9.62 3.54
N LEU A 461 -15.41 -8.47 2.88
CA LEU A 461 -14.23 -8.17 2.07
C LEU A 461 -12.94 -8.18 2.89
N GLY A 462 -12.95 -7.62 4.11
CA GLY A 462 -11.83 -7.67 5.04
C GLY A 462 -11.44 -9.11 5.40
N SER A 463 -12.43 -9.96 5.68
CA SER A 463 -12.22 -11.37 5.99
C SER A 463 -11.62 -12.16 4.81
N GLN A 464 -12.05 -11.86 3.58
CA GLN A 464 -11.52 -12.49 2.37
C GLN A 464 -10.10 -12.04 2.06
N LYS A 465 -9.77 -10.77 2.31
CA LYS A 465 -8.39 -10.27 2.20
C LYS A 465 -7.47 -11.00 3.17
N GLN A 466 -7.87 -11.13 4.43
CA GLN A 466 -7.10 -11.88 5.43
C GLN A 466 -6.86 -13.33 5.01
N ARG A 467 -7.90 -14.03 4.51
CA ARG A 467 -7.78 -15.42 4.02
C ARG A 467 -6.87 -15.54 2.80
N ALA A 468 -6.95 -14.60 1.86
CA ALA A 468 -6.06 -14.56 0.70
C ALA A 468 -4.60 -14.33 1.14
N ASP A 469 -4.36 -13.40 2.07
CA ASP A 469 -3.03 -13.09 2.59
C ASP A 469 -2.42 -14.29 3.34
N THR A 470 -3.21 -15.03 4.13
CA THR A 470 -2.75 -16.25 4.79
C THR A 470 -2.36 -17.33 3.77
N LEU A 471 -3.17 -17.57 2.74
CA LEU A 471 -2.87 -18.53 1.67
C LEU A 471 -1.64 -18.09 0.85
N GLU A 472 -1.43 -16.78 0.65
CA GLU A 472 -0.22 -16.27 0.00
C GLU A 472 1.04 -16.50 0.84
N MET A 473 0.95 -16.38 2.16
CA MET A 473 2.07 -16.72 3.06
C MET A 473 2.35 -18.22 3.04
N GLU A 474 1.32 -19.06 3.11
CA GLU A 474 1.46 -20.52 3.01
C GLU A 474 2.11 -20.94 1.67
N LEU A 475 1.70 -20.34 0.55
CA LEU A 475 2.36 -20.59 -0.74
C LEU A 475 3.82 -20.14 -0.77
N LYS A 476 4.16 -19.01 -0.14
CA LYS A 476 5.56 -18.58 -0.05
C LYS A 476 6.39 -19.56 0.77
N VAL A 477 5.84 -20.06 1.89
CA VAL A 477 6.50 -21.05 2.73
C VAL A 477 6.66 -22.38 1.97
N LEU A 478 5.61 -22.91 1.34
CA LEU A 478 5.69 -24.13 0.54
C LEU A 478 6.64 -24.00 -0.65
N ARG A 479 6.67 -22.84 -1.32
CA ARG A 479 7.66 -22.57 -2.39
C ARG A 479 9.08 -22.47 -1.86
N SER A 480 9.29 -21.92 -0.67
CA SER A 480 10.62 -21.88 -0.05
C SER A 480 11.12 -23.27 0.37
N GLN A 481 10.21 -24.21 0.64
CA GLN A 481 10.54 -25.61 0.90
C GLN A 481 10.78 -26.41 -0.39
N ALA A 482 10.11 -26.05 -1.49
CA ALA A 482 10.32 -26.66 -2.82
C ALA A 482 11.52 -26.06 -3.59
N GLY A 483 11.85 -24.78 -3.39
CA GLY A 483 12.96 -24.08 -4.04
C GLY A 483 14.36 -24.70 -3.87
N PRO A 484 14.76 -25.22 -2.69
CA PRO A 484 16.03 -25.96 -2.57
C PRO A 484 15.99 -27.32 -3.28
N ALA A 485 14.81 -27.85 -3.60
CA ALA A 485 14.66 -29.11 -4.33
C ALA A 485 14.94 -28.96 -5.84
N GLU A 486 14.63 -27.80 -6.45
CA GLU A 486 14.91 -27.58 -7.89
C GLU A 486 16.40 -27.34 -8.18
N GLN A 487 17.10 -26.62 -7.29
CA GLN A 487 18.55 -26.45 -7.38
C GLN A 487 19.31 -27.76 -7.09
N SER A 488 18.85 -28.56 -6.14
CA SER A 488 19.44 -29.88 -5.87
C SER A 488 19.13 -30.94 -6.94
N VAL A 489 18.02 -30.82 -7.68
CA VAL A 489 17.73 -31.65 -8.87
C VAL A 489 18.67 -31.31 -10.04
N LEU A 490 19.05 -30.04 -10.19
CA LEU A 490 20.05 -29.64 -11.19
C LEU A 490 21.46 -30.13 -10.81
N LEU A 491 21.85 -29.95 -9.55
CA LEU A 491 23.15 -30.43 -9.03
C LEU A 491 23.26 -31.96 -9.08
N SER A 492 22.23 -32.70 -8.69
CA SER A 492 22.23 -34.17 -8.77
C SER A 492 22.22 -34.70 -10.21
N ARG A 493 21.66 -33.95 -11.17
CA ARG A 493 21.73 -34.29 -12.60
C ARG A 493 23.13 -34.06 -13.16
N GLU A 494 23.81 -33.00 -12.73
CA GLU A 494 25.20 -32.72 -13.07
C GLU A 494 26.14 -33.78 -12.45
N GLU A 495 25.99 -34.10 -11.17
CA GLU A 495 26.73 -35.17 -10.49
C GLU A 495 26.49 -36.55 -11.13
N ALA A 496 25.25 -36.88 -11.50
CA ALA A 496 24.92 -38.11 -12.22
C ALA A 496 25.50 -38.14 -13.65
N SER A 497 25.72 -36.98 -14.26
CA SER A 497 26.37 -36.86 -15.57
C SER A 497 27.89 -37.01 -15.46
N GLU A 498 28.51 -36.46 -14.43
CA GLU A 498 29.93 -36.65 -14.11
C GLU A 498 30.25 -38.10 -13.75
N LEU A 499 29.38 -38.76 -12.98
CA LEU A 499 29.50 -40.19 -12.66
C LEU A 499 29.38 -41.08 -13.91
N ARG A 500 28.57 -40.71 -14.91
CA ARG A 500 28.51 -41.41 -16.21
C ARG A 500 29.77 -41.20 -17.04
N VAL A 501 30.37 -40.02 -17.00
CA VAL A 501 31.64 -39.71 -17.70
C VAL A 501 32.82 -40.43 -17.04
N THR A 502 32.84 -40.56 -15.73
CA THR A 502 33.91 -41.28 -15.01
C THR A 502 33.78 -42.80 -15.16
N THR A 503 32.58 -43.36 -15.14
CA THR A 503 32.35 -44.80 -15.41
C THR A 503 32.62 -45.20 -16.86
N THR A 504 32.38 -44.30 -17.83
CA THR A 504 32.81 -44.52 -19.23
C THR A 504 34.32 -44.39 -19.42
N ARG A 505 35.01 -43.55 -18.64
CA ARG A 505 36.48 -43.49 -18.59
C ARG A 505 37.13 -44.69 -17.88
N ALA A 506 36.44 -45.32 -16.93
CA ALA A 506 36.96 -46.42 -16.13
C ALA A 506 36.71 -47.82 -16.72
N ARG A 507 36.09 -47.95 -17.90
CA ARG A 507 36.07 -49.22 -18.64
C ARG A 507 37.44 -49.43 -19.29
N PRO A 508 38.28 -50.39 -18.85
CA PRO A 508 39.47 -50.76 -19.60
C PRO A 508 39.02 -51.28 -20.97
N ARG A 509 39.68 -50.76 -22.03
CA ARG A 509 39.57 -51.31 -23.38
C ARG A 509 40.09 -52.74 -23.35
N CYS A 510 39.23 -53.71 -23.07
CA CYS A 510 39.43 -55.09 -23.53
C CYS A 510 39.20 -55.09 -25.04
N CYS A 511 40.23 -54.68 -25.78
CA CYS A 511 40.37 -55.02 -27.19
C CYS A 511 41.21 -56.30 -27.27
N THR A 512 40.68 -57.24 -28.05
CA THR A 512 41.20 -58.56 -28.44
C THR A 512 42.70 -58.72 -28.51
#